data_AF-A0AAV9XKM1-F1
#
_entry.id   AF-A0AAV9XKM1-F1
#
_cell.length_a   1.000
_cell.length_b   1.000
_cell.length_c   1.000
_cell.angle_alpha   90.00
_cell.angle_beta   90.00
_cell.angle_gamma   90.00
#
_symmetry.space_group_name_H-M   'P 1'
#
loop_
_entity.id
_entity.type
_entity.pdbx_description
1 polymer ?
#
loop_
_entity_poly.entity_id
_entity_poly.type
_entity_poly.pdbx_seq_one_letter_code
_entity_poly.pdbx_strand_id
1 'polypeptide(L)'
;MARLGRGEGSVIVTSYLFPNAKFSLERLEELSASIGKEKLVVDVSCRRRDDKWFVAMNKWQTITEMEVTKDTLSLLSSYCSEFLIHAADVEGLCRGIDEDLVRALGEWTDIPTTYAGGGKDIKDLALVKELSGGKIDLTFGSALDIFGGDKVNFDDCVNWNKESK
;
A
#
# COMPACT_ATOMS: atom_id res chain seq x y z
N MET A 1 4.96 -0.90 14.44
CA MET A 1 3.59 -0.84 15.01
C MET A 1 2.71 -1.68 14.08
N ALA A 2 2.22 -2.83 14.51
CA ALA A 2 1.37 -3.68 13.68
C ALA A 2 -0.07 -3.16 13.74
N ARG A 3 -0.72 -3.00 12.58
CA ARG A 3 -2.13 -2.62 12.46
C ARG A 3 -2.89 -3.85 11.92
N LEU A 4 -4.15 -4.01 12.30
CA LEU A 4 -5.03 -5.10 11.87
C LEU A 4 -5.62 -4.74 10.50
N GLY A 5 -5.28 -5.52 9.45
CA GLY A 5 -5.90 -5.47 8.12
C GLY A 5 -7.23 -6.24 8.09
N ARG A 6 -7.89 -6.30 6.92
CA ARG A 6 -9.19 -6.98 6.73
C ARG A 6 -9.08 -8.49 7.01
N GLY A 7 -9.31 -8.84 8.27
CA GLY A 7 -9.28 -10.20 8.80
C GLY A 7 -8.88 -10.10 10.26
N GLU A 8 -9.77 -10.46 11.18
CA GLU A 8 -9.41 -10.59 12.58
C GLU A 8 -8.18 -11.53 12.69
N GLY A 9 -7.00 -10.96 12.93
CA GLY A 9 -5.75 -11.70 13.13
C GLY A 9 -4.60 -11.45 12.14
N SER A 10 -4.71 -10.54 11.16
CA SER A 10 -3.57 -10.22 10.27
C SER A 10 -2.57 -9.25 10.92
N VAL A 11 -1.27 -9.48 10.71
CA VAL A 11 -0.15 -8.67 11.19
C VAL A 11 0.43 -7.87 10.03
N ILE A 12 0.38 -6.53 10.12
CA ILE A 12 1.09 -5.65 9.18
C ILE A 12 2.55 -5.48 9.64
N VAL A 13 3.50 -5.91 8.82
CA VAL A 13 4.94 -5.70 9.01
C VAL A 13 5.44 -4.52 8.17
N THR A 14 6.29 -3.69 8.78
CA THR A 14 6.83 -2.45 8.20
C THR A 14 8.37 -2.47 8.27
N SER A 15 8.98 -1.58 9.06
CA SER A 15 10.43 -1.38 9.14
C SER A 15 11.22 -2.56 9.72
N TYR A 16 10.56 -3.56 10.31
CA TYR A 16 11.25 -4.75 10.84
C TYR A 16 12.03 -5.50 9.75
N LEU A 17 11.54 -5.50 8.51
CA LEU A 17 12.19 -6.14 7.36
C LEU A 17 13.45 -5.40 6.87
N PHE A 18 13.76 -4.22 7.42
CA PHE A 18 14.82 -3.34 6.94
C PHE A 18 15.85 -2.98 8.02
N PRO A 19 16.53 -3.95 8.65
CA PRO A 19 17.62 -3.65 9.58
C PRO A 19 18.69 -2.80 8.88
N ASN A 20 19.06 -1.67 9.50
CA ASN A 20 20.03 -0.71 8.92
C ASN A 20 19.67 -0.26 7.50
N ALA A 21 18.38 -0.11 7.18
CA ALA A 21 17.87 0.28 5.87
C ALA A 21 18.20 -0.69 4.73
N LYS A 22 18.47 -1.96 5.05
CA LYS A 22 18.68 -3.04 4.07
C LYS A 22 17.64 -4.12 4.24
N PHE A 23 17.03 -4.53 3.14
CA PHE A 23 16.04 -5.60 3.15
C PHE A 23 16.65 -6.92 3.67
N SER A 24 15.94 -7.59 4.57
CA SER A 24 16.32 -8.89 5.13
C SER A 24 15.25 -9.92 4.78
N LEU A 25 15.58 -10.78 3.81
CA LEU A 25 14.74 -11.92 3.43
C LEU A 25 14.57 -12.89 4.61
N GLU A 26 15.63 -13.17 5.35
CA GLU A 26 15.62 -14.02 6.55
C GLU A 26 14.52 -13.59 7.55
N ARG A 27 14.41 -12.29 7.85
CA ARG A 27 13.36 -11.77 8.73
C ARG A 27 11.95 -11.95 8.19
N LEU A 28 11.77 -11.87 6.87
CA LEU A 28 10.49 -12.11 6.22
C LEU A 28 10.12 -13.59 6.30
N GLU A 29 11.08 -14.47 6.02
CA GLU A 29 10.92 -15.93 6.10
C GLU A 29 10.57 -16.38 7.51
N GLU A 30 11.29 -15.89 8.52
CA GLU A 30 11.02 -16.16 9.93
C GLU A 30 9.61 -15.71 10.35
N LEU A 31 9.22 -14.49 9.98
CA LEU A 31 7.88 -13.97 10.29
C LEU A 31 6.79 -14.78 9.60
N SER A 32 6.95 -15.05 8.31
CA SER A 32 6.00 -15.85 7.54
C SER A 32 5.88 -17.27 8.09
N ALA A 33 6.98 -17.88 8.51
CA ALA A 33 6.98 -19.22 9.12
C ALA A 33 6.31 -19.22 10.50
N SER A 34 6.51 -18.17 11.29
CA SER A 34 5.96 -18.08 12.66
C SER A 34 4.47 -17.72 12.69
N ILE A 35 4.01 -16.83 11.81
CA ILE A 35 2.66 -16.23 11.86
C ILE A 35 1.73 -16.89 10.84
N GLY A 36 2.30 -17.44 9.76
CA GLY A 36 1.57 -17.91 8.58
C GLY A 36 1.46 -16.80 7.53
N LYS A 37 1.78 -17.14 6.27
CA LYS A 37 1.69 -16.23 5.12
C LYS A 37 0.31 -15.59 5.01
N GLU A 38 -0.74 -16.36 5.26
CA GLU A 38 -2.14 -15.97 5.15
C GLU A 38 -2.53 -14.82 6.10
N LYS A 39 -1.77 -14.64 7.18
CA LYS A 39 -1.97 -13.57 8.18
C LYS A 39 -0.92 -12.47 8.08
N LEU A 40 0.02 -12.53 7.15
CA LEU A 40 1.07 -11.53 7.03
C LEU A 40 0.71 -10.53 5.92
N VAL A 41 0.71 -9.25 6.29
CA VAL A 41 0.57 -8.12 5.35
C VAL A 41 1.88 -7.37 5.34
N VAL A 42 2.45 -7.10 4.17
CA VAL A 42 3.68 -6.32 4.05
C VAL A 42 3.33 -4.89 3.66
N ASP A 43 3.68 -3.93 4.52
CA ASP A 43 3.62 -2.51 4.21
C ASP A 43 4.86 -2.13 3.40
N VAL A 44 4.64 -1.84 2.11
CA VAL A 44 5.67 -1.35 1.20
C VAL A 44 5.48 0.15 1.06
N SER A 45 6.26 0.81 1.90
CA SER A 45 6.34 2.25 1.97
C SER A 45 7.19 2.77 0.79
N CYS A 46 6.58 3.29 -0.28
CA CYS A 46 7.22 3.71 -1.53
C CYS A 46 7.50 5.22 -1.58
N ARG A 47 8.67 5.59 -2.13
CA ARG A 47 9.04 6.97 -2.47
C ARG A 47 9.62 7.06 -3.87
N ARG A 48 9.19 8.05 -4.65
CA ARG A 48 9.66 8.23 -6.03
C ARG A 48 11.04 8.86 -6.06
N ARG A 49 11.93 8.32 -6.89
CA ARG A 49 13.21 8.89 -7.27
C ARG A 49 13.30 8.79 -8.79
N ASP A 50 13.21 9.94 -9.44
CA ASP A 50 13.15 10.05 -10.89
C ASP A 50 11.98 9.22 -11.48
N ASP A 51 12.30 8.23 -12.30
CA ASP A 51 11.42 7.29 -12.98
C ASP A 51 11.20 5.98 -12.21
N LYS A 52 11.69 5.88 -10.96
CA LYS A 52 11.68 4.67 -10.14
C LYS A 52 11.06 4.91 -8.76
N TRP A 53 10.68 3.82 -8.10
CA TRP A 53 10.21 3.84 -6.72
C TRP A 53 11.12 3.00 -5.83
N PHE A 54 11.40 3.51 -4.64
CA PHE A 54 12.22 2.82 -3.64
C PHE A 54 11.47 2.71 -2.34
N VAL A 55 11.73 1.63 -1.60
CA VAL A 55 11.20 1.49 -0.25
C VAL A 55 11.86 2.53 0.64
N ALA A 56 11.05 3.24 1.40
CA ALA A 56 11.43 4.22 2.39
C ALA A 56 10.94 3.80 3.77
N MET A 57 11.67 4.18 4.80
CA MET A 57 11.40 3.86 6.19
C MET A 57 11.66 5.06 7.09
N ASN A 58 11.46 4.90 8.39
CA ASN A 58 11.62 5.96 9.39
C ASN A 58 10.83 7.23 9.04
N LYS A 59 9.52 7.09 8.87
CA LYS A 59 8.63 8.21 8.45
C LYS A 59 9.14 8.88 7.17
N TRP A 60 9.50 8.08 6.17
CA TRP A 60 9.91 8.56 4.83
C TRP A 60 11.27 9.29 4.77
N GLN A 61 11.98 9.37 5.90
CA GLN A 61 13.26 10.08 6.00
C GLN A 61 14.43 9.26 5.48
N THR A 62 14.34 7.93 5.51
CA THR A 62 15.41 7.03 5.06
C THR A 62 14.93 6.24 3.86
N ILE A 63 15.51 6.48 2.68
CA ILE A 63 15.25 5.67 1.49
C ILE A 63 16.26 4.53 1.48
N THR A 64 15.75 3.31 1.34
CA THR A 64 16.54 2.07 1.32
C THR A 64 17.12 1.83 -0.08
N GLU A 65 17.92 0.76 -0.21
CA GLU A 65 18.45 0.29 -1.50
C GLU A 65 17.43 -0.57 -2.29
N MET A 66 16.29 -0.93 -1.69
CA MET A 66 15.29 -1.79 -2.32
C MET A 66 14.40 -0.99 -3.26
N GLU A 67 14.59 -1.18 -4.57
CA GLU A 67 13.68 -0.69 -5.61
C GLU A 67 12.36 -1.48 -5.56
N VAL A 68 11.23 -0.81 -5.80
CA VAL A 68 9.91 -1.44 -5.90
C VAL A 68 9.69 -1.77 -7.37
N THR A 69 9.77 -3.06 -7.67
CA THR A 69 9.63 -3.63 -9.01
C THR A 69 8.75 -4.89 -8.96
N LYS A 70 8.34 -5.38 -10.13
CA LYS A 70 7.66 -6.68 -10.26
C LYS A 70 8.38 -7.81 -9.54
N ASP A 71 9.69 -7.92 -9.70
CA ASP A 71 10.48 -9.01 -9.11
C ASP A 71 10.50 -8.91 -7.58
N THR A 72 10.65 -7.70 -7.04
CA THR A 72 10.62 -7.52 -5.59
C THR A 72 9.25 -7.81 -4.99
N LEU A 73 8.16 -7.40 -5.66
CA LEU A 73 6.80 -7.69 -5.20
C LEU A 73 6.47 -9.19 -5.35
N SER A 74 6.97 -9.86 -6.38
CA SER A 74 6.84 -11.31 -6.55
C SER A 74 7.59 -12.09 -5.46
N LEU A 75 8.78 -11.63 -5.08
CA LEU A 75 9.51 -12.19 -3.94
C LEU A 75 8.70 -12.03 -2.65
N LEU A 76 8.24 -10.82 -2.35
CA LEU A 76 7.51 -10.57 -1.10
C LEU A 76 6.18 -11.34 -1.04
N SER A 77 5.45 -11.43 -2.16
CA SER A 77 4.15 -12.10 -2.25
C SER A 77 4.25 -13.61 -2.05
N SER A 78 5.47 -14.18 -2.11
CA SER A 78 5.70 -15.57 -1.72
C SER A 78 5.50 -15.79 -0.22
N TYR A 79 5.62 -14.74 0.60
CA TYR A 79 5.63 -14.79 2.07
C TYR A 79 4.50 -14.00 2.76
N CYS A 80 3.74 -13.20 2.02
CA CYS A 80 2.59 -12.46 2.56
C CYS A 80 1.31 -12.70 1.74
N SER A 81 0.15 -12.45 2.33
CA SER A 81 -1.16 -12.61 1.68
C SER A 81 -1.71 -11.32 1.09
N GLU A 82 -1.21 -10.17 1.55
CA GLU A 82 -1.65 -8.86 1.08
C GLU A 82 -0.51 -7.84 1.13
N PHE A 83 -0.58 -6.85 0.24
CA PHE A 83 0.26 -5.67 0.29
C PHE A 83 -0.51 -4.44 0.74
N LEU A 84 0.14 -3.63 1.56
CA LEU A 84 -0.26 -2.26 1.82
C LEU A 84 0.80 -1.32 1.23
N ILE A 85 0.51 -0.71 0.08
CA ILE A 85 1.44 0.18 -0.60
C ILE A 85 1.18 1.61 -0.15
N HIS A 86 2.16 2.20 0.54
CA HIS A 86 2.06 3.57 1.03
C HIS A 86 2.91 4.52 0.19
N ALA A 87 2.30 5.47 -0.52
CA ALA A 87 3.02 6.44 -1.33
C ALA A 87 3.36 7.70 -0.50
N ALA A 88 4.60 7.75 -0.02
CA ALA A 88 5.14 8.75 0.90
C ALA A 88 5.00 10.21 0.42
N ASP A 89 5.20 10.43 -0.89
CA ASP A 89 5.32 11.78 -1.45
C ASP A 89 3.95 12.50 -1.55
N VAL A 90 2.84 11.77 -1.35
CA VAL A 90 1.47 12.26 -1.50
C VAL A 90 0.61 12.08 -0.24
N GLU A 91 1.09 11.36 0.77
CA GLU A 91 0.36 11.10 2.01
C GLU A 91 0.10 12.39 2.81
N GLY A 92 -1.17 12.64 3.16
CA GLY A 92 -1.61 13.82 3.93
C GLY A 92 -1.59 15.15 3.17
N LEU A 93 -0.98 15.22 1.98
CA LEU A 93 -0.88 16.45 1.19
C LEU A 93 -2.05 16.66 0.22
N CYS A 94 -2.91 15.64 0.02
CA CYS A 94 -4.02 15.66 -0.93
C CYS A 94 -3.61 16.17 -2.32
N ARG A 95 -2.43 15.76 -2.80
CA ARG A 95 -1.92 16.19 -4.12
C ARG A 95 -2.40 15.32 -5.27
N GLY A 96 -3.06 14.20 -4.97
CA GLY A 96 -3.51 13.20 -5.93
C GLY A 96 -2.69 11.92 -5.80
N ILE A 97 -3.18 10.85 -6.39
CA ILE A 97 -2.50 9.55 -6.43
C ILE A 97 -1.28 9.59 -7.36
N ASP A 98 -0.30 8.72 -7.12
CA ASP A 98 0.76 8.45 -8.09
C ASP A 98 0.23 7.47 -9.13
N GLU A 99 -0.32 7.99 -10.24
CA GLU A 99 -0.95 7.19 -11.28
C GLU A 99 -0.02 6.17 -11.93
N ASP A 100 1.26 6.53 -12.12
CA ASP A 100 2.25 5.64 -12.72
C ASP A 100 2.50 4.42 -11.82
N LEU A 101 2.60 4.66 -10.50
CA LEU A 101 2.72 3.59 -9.53
C LEU A 101 1.47 2.71 -9.50
N VAL A 102 0.27 3.29 -9.54
CA VAL A 102 -0.98 2.52 -9.55
C VAL A 102 -1.08 1.61 -10.79
N ARG A 103 -0.71 2.11 -11.98
CA ARG A 103 -0.63 1.29 -13.20
C ARG A 103 0.35 0.14 -13.02
N ALA A 104 1.57 0.45 -12.56
CA ALA A 104 2.62 -0.55 -12.34
C ALA A 104 2.17 -1.63 -11.34
N LEU A 105 1.54 -1.26 -10.23
CA LEU A 105 1.02 -2.20 -9.25
C LEU A 105 -0.04 -3.14 -9.84
N GLY A 106 -0.98 -2.62 -10.64
CA GLY A 106 -1.97 -3.47 -11.33
C GLY A 106 -1.34 -4.53 -12.24
N GLU A 107 -0.17 -4.25 -12.81
CA GLU A 107 0.59 -5.18 -13.62
C GLU A 107 1.49 -6.13 -12.80
N TRP A 108 1.98 -5.66 -11.65
CA TRP A 108 3.04 -6.34 -10.90
C TRP A 108 2.56 -7.19 -9.74
N THR A 109 1.36 -6.94 -9.21
CA THR A 109 0.81 -7.68 -8.08
C THR A 109 -0.26 -8.68 -8.49
N ASP A 110 -0.18 -9.89 -7.93
CA ASP A 110 -1.16 -10.97 -8.10
C ASP A 110 -1.90 -11.32 -6.79
N ILE A 111 -1.59 -10.64 -5.69
CA ILE A 111 -2.25 -10.78 -4.40
C ILE A 111 -3.02 -9.49 -4.07
N PRO A 112 -4.02 -9.55 -3.17
CA PRO A 112 -4.71 -8.35 -2.67
C PRO A 112 -3.72 -7.24 -2.34
N THR A 113 -3.97 -6.05 -2.87
CA THR A 113 -3.07 -4.92 -2.73
C THR A 113 -3.89 -3.65 -2.52
N THR A 114 -3.63 -3.00 -1.39
CA THR A 114 -4.26 -1.74 -1.01
C THR A 114 -3.26 -0.61 -1.19
N TYR A 115 -3.61 0.42 -1.96
CA TYR A 115 -2.84 1.65 -2.11
C TYR A 115 -3.34 2.71 -1.12
N ALA A 116 -2.44 3.31 -0.36
CA ALA A 116 -2.73 4.48 0.47
C ALA A 116 -1.77 5.63 0.14
N GLY A 117 -2.33 6.76 -0.29
CA GLY A 117 -1.56 7.97 -0.56
C GLY A 117 -2.34 8.92 -1.47
N GLY A 118 -2.48 10.18 -1.07
CA GLY A 118 -2.90 11.24 -1.97
C GLY A 118 -4.37 11.27 -2.44
N GLY A 119 -5.16 10.22 -2.17
CA GLY A 119 -6.59 10.17 -2.47
C GLY A 119 -7.33 11.36 -1.83
N LYS A 120 -8.01 12.13 -2.68
CA LYS A 120 -8.59 13.44 -2.32
C LYS A 120 -9.94 13.72 -2.95
N ASP A 121 -10.40 12.91 -3.89
CA ASP A 121 -11.71 13.04 -4.54
C ASP A 121 -12.33 11.65 -4.66
N ILE A 122 -13.66 11.55 -4.58
CA ILE A 122 -14.37 10.27 -4.77
C ILE A 122 -14.06 9.64 -6.13
N LYS A 123 -13.78 10.46 -7.15
CA LYS A 123 -13.38 10.03 -8.49
C LYS A 123 -12.06 9.26 -8.50
N ASP A 124 -11.21 9.41 -7.49
CA ASP A 124 -9.96 8.65 -7.40
C ASP A 124 -10.23 7.14 -7.28
N LEU A 125 -11.40 6.72 -6.75
CA LEU A 125 -11.82 5.31 -6.75
C LEU A 125 -11.96 4.76 -8.18
N ALA A 126 -12.65 5.51 -9.04
CA ALA A 126 -12.84 5.15 -10.44
C ALA A 126 -11.52 5.15 -11.20
N LEU A 127 -10.69 6.18 -10.96
CA LEU A 127 -9.37 6.31 -11.58
C LEU A 127 -8.46 5.14 -11.19
N VAL A 128 -8.33 4.81 -9.90
CA VAL A 128 -7.52 3.66 -9.45
C VAL A 128 -8.03 2.36 -10.06
N LYS A 129 -9.35 2.15 -10.09
CA LYS A 129 -9.97 0.97 -10.71
C LYS A 129 -9.62 0.88 -12.20
N GLU A 130 -9.69 1.98 -12.94
CA GLU A 130 -9.31 2.03 -14.36
C GLU A 130 -7.83 1.73 -14.56
N LEU A 131 -6.94 2.46 -13.87
CA LEU A 131 -5.50 2.37 -14.03
C LEU A 131 -4.94 1.00 -13.65
N SER A 132 -5.54 0.33 -12.68
CA SER A 132 -5.08 -0.97 -12.19
C SER A 132 -5.79 -2.18 -12.81
N GLY A 133 -6.75 -1.96 -13.72
CA GLY A 133 -7.63 -3.03 -14.20
C GLY A 133 -8.48 -3.67 -13.09
N GLY A 134 -8.81 -2.89 -12.05
CA GLY A 134 -9.62 -3.29 -10.91
C GLY A 134 -8.91 -4.17 -9.88
N LYS A 135 -7.58 -4.25 -9.92
CA LYS A 135 -6.79 -5.09 -9.00
C LYS A 135 -6.32 -4.38 -7.73
N ILE A 136 -6.28 -3.05 -7.72
CA ILE A 136 -5.75 -2.26 -6.61
C ILE A 136 -6.89 -1.56 -5.89
N ASP A 137 -6.98 -1.74 -4.58
CA ASP A 137 -7.89 -1.01 -3.70
C ASP A 137 -7.30 0.36 -3.32
N LEU A 138 -8.14 1.36 -3.05
CA LEU A 138 -7.72 2.69 -2.60
C LEU A 138 -8.16 2.97 -1.17
N THR A 139 -7.25 3.50 -0.37
CA THR A 139 -7.53 4.00 0.98
C THR A 139 -7.71 5.52 1.00
N PHE A 140 -8.77 5.98 1.65
CA PHE A 140 -8.90 7.37 2.09
C PHE A 140 -8.66 7.50 3.59
N GLY A 141 -8.03 8.61 3.98
CA GLY A 141 -7.76 8.97 5.37
C GLY A 141 -8.20 10.41 5.65
N SER A 142 -7.23 11.33 5.72
CA SER A 142 -7.46 12.74 6.08
C SER A 142 -8.44 13.51 5.17
N ALA A 143 -8.74 13.01 3.97
CA ALA A 143 -9.70 13.62 3.07
C ALA A 143 -11.17 13.36 3.46
N LEU A 144 -11.42 12.35 4.31
CA LEU A 144 -12.76 11.95 4.71
C LEU A 144 -13.36 12.91 5.74
N ASP A 145 -14.64 13.23 5.56
CA ASP A 145 -15.47 13.99 6.48
C ASP A 145 -15.49 13.45 7.92
N ILE A 146 -15.55 12.13 8.08
CA ILE A 146 -15.50 11.47 9.40
C ILE A 146 -14.20 11.69 10.18
N PHE A 147 -13.13 12.12 9.49
CA PHE A 147 -11.85 12.51 10.11
C PHE A 147 -11.62 14.03 10.10
N GLY A 148 -12.65 14.82 9.80
CA GLY A 148 -12.60 16.28 9.74
C GLY A 148 -12.09 16.84 8.41
N GLY A 149 -11.97 16.01 7.37
CA GLY A 149 -11.74 16.46 6.00
C GLY A 149 -13.01 17.02 5.34
N ASP A 150 -12.87 17.62 4.17
CA ASP A 150 -13.98 18.24 3.44
C ASP A 150 -14.06 17.82 1.97
N LYS A 151 -13.23 16.85 1.56
CA LYS A 151 -13.06 16.50 0.15
C LYS A 151 -13.77 15.22 -0.27
N VAL A 152 -13.93 14.27 0.64
CA VAL A 152 -14.56 12.97 0.37
C VAL A 152 -15.55 12.66 1.47
N ASN A 153 -16.79 12.35 1.09
CA ASN A 153 -17.80 11.90 2.03
C ASN A 153 -17.65 10.38 2.26
N PHE A 154 -17.66 9.94 3.52
CA PHE A 154 -17.54 8.52 3.85
C PHE A 154 -18.67 7.67 3.26
N ASP A 155 -19.91 8.17 3.26
CA ASP A 155 -21.06 7.45 2.73
C ASP A 155 -20.95 7.23 1.22
N ASP A 156 -20.34 8.17 0.48
CA ASP A 156 -20.07 7.99 -0.95
C ASP A 156 -19.10 6.82 -1.20
N CYS A 157 -18.04 6.69 -0.38
CA CYS A 157 -17.14 5.54 -0.44
C CYS A 157 -17.87 4.22 -0.11
N VAL A 158 -18.77 4.24 0.88
CA VAL A 158 -19.59 3.08 1.24
C VAL A 158 -20.52 2.69 0.10
N ASN A 159 -21.16 3.66 -0.56
CA ASN A 159 -22.06 3.42 -1.68
C ASN A 159 -21.32 2.88 -2.90
N TRP A 160 -20.16 3.46 -3.23
CA TRP A 160 -19.26 2.92 -4.27
C TRP A 160 -18.96 1.43 -4.06
N ASN A 161 -18.63 1.04 -2.83
CA ASN A 161 -18.33 -0.35 -2.49
C ASN A 161 -19.56 -1.28 -2.58
N LYS A 162 -20.77 -0.77 -2.40
CA LYS A 162 -22.01 -1.56 -2.58
C LYS A 162 -22.35 -1.75 -4.05
N GLU A 163 -22.12 -0.73 -4.88
CA GLU A 163 -22.42 -0.72 -6.31
C GLU A 163 -21.37 -1.47 -7.14
N SER A 164 -20.13 -1.54 -6.67
CA SER A 164 -19.02 -2.22 -7.35
C SER A 164 -18.96 -3.74 -7.10
N LYS A 165 -19.95 -4.32 -6.43
CA LYS A 165 -20.07 -5.77 -6.17
C LYS A 165 -20.83 -6.50 -7.26
#